data_AF-A0A9X4E6B5-F1
#
_entry.id   AF-A0A9X4E6B5-F1
#
_cell.length_a   1.000
_cell.length_b   1.000
_cell.length_c   1.000
_cell.angle_alpha   90.00
_cell.angle_beta   90.00
_cell.angle_gamma   90.00
#
_symmetry.space_group_name_H-M   'P 1'
#
loop_
_entity.id
_entity.type
_entity.pdbx_description
1 polymer ?
#
loop_
_entity_poly.entity_id
_entity_poly.type
_entity_poly.pdbx_seq_one_letter_code
_entity_poly.pdbx_strand_id
1 'polypeptide(L)'
;MPPRRSFQIRAAVCLALLACLLPSAPAGAVDVWDYARSAGPIIGQAAACGAPADRVAKADAQVRELLSLSAKDADEHRKADELFDFMRAAAVTEQTGAPGQGACPEALVTFTDLERRLPAWRSMLGGR
;
A
#
# COMPACT_ATOMS: atom_id res chain seq x y z
N MET A 1 26.41 -0.04 53.08
CA MET A 1 25.47 0.85 52.37
C MET A 1 25.82 0.85 50.89
N PRO A 2 24.89 0.46 49.99
CA PRO A 2 25.11 0.41 48.53
C PRO A 2 24.84 1.79 47.88
N PRO A 3 25.13 1.97 46.57
CA PRO A 3 24.03 1.81 45.63
C PRO A 3 24.35 1.09 44.32
N ARG A 4 23.27 0.51 43.79
CA ARG A 4 23.06 -0.12 42.49
C ARG A 4 23.32 0.83 41.32
N ARG A 5 23.96 0.34 40.24
CA ARG A 5 23.67 0.72 38.84
C ARG A 5 23.90 -0.50 37.95
N SER A 6 22.84 -1.21 37.56
CA SER A 6 21.98 -0.97 36.38
C SER A 6 22.50 -1.70 35.14
N PHE A 7 21.99 -2.91 34.95
CA PHE A 7 21.63 -3.56 33.68
C PHE A 7 22.38 -3.08 32.42
N GLN A 8 23.49 -3.72 32.09
CA GLN A 8 23.99 -3.79 30.71
C GLN A 8 23.42 -5.07 30.10
N ILE A 9 22.24 -4.95 29.51
CA ILE A 9 21.57 -6.02 28.76
C ILE A 9 22.45 -6.34 27.55
N ARG A 10 23.20 -7.43 27.67
CA ARG A 10 23.77 -8.15 26.53
C ARG A 10 22.62 -8.77 25.73
N ALA A 11 22.09 -8.03 24.77
CA ALA A 11 21.19 -8.55 23.75
C ALA A 11 21.71 -8.21 22.35
N ALA A 12 22.99 -8.53 22.12
CA ALA A 12 23.59 -8.54 20.80
C ALA A 12 23.50 -9.95 20.20
N VAL A 13 22.32 -10.57 20.23
CA VAL A 13 22.05 -11.86 19.58
C VAL A 13 20.56 -11.88 19.25
N CYS A 14 20.18 -11.56 18.01
CA CYS A 14 18.91 -11.95 17.38
C CYS A 14 18.68 -11.35 15.97
N LEU A 15 19.62 -10.58 15.40
CA LEU A 15 19.43 -9.97 14.08
C LEU A 15 19.88 -10.84 12.89
N ALA A 16 20.47 -12.02 13.12
CA ALA A 16 21.01 -12.85 12.04
C ALA A 16 20.10 -14.00 11.57
N LEU A 17 18.98 -14.27 12.25
CA LEU A 17 18.12 -15.43 11.94
C LEU A 17 16.84 -15.08 11.18
N LEU A 18 16.50 -13.80 10.99
CA LEU A 18 15.32 -13.40 10.21
C LEU A 18 15.55 -13.35 8.69
N ALA A 19 16.80 -13.51 8.22
CA ALA A 19 17.12 -13.44 6.79
C ALA A 19 16.83 -14.73 6.00
N CYS A 20 16.60 -15.87 6.68
CA CYS A 20 16.44 -17.17 6.03
C CYS A 20 14.98 -17.66 5.91
N LEU A 21 13.98 -16.85 6.30
CA LEU A 21 12.56 -17.22 6.30
C LEU A 21 11.71 -16.45 5.29
N LEU A 22 12.32 -15.62 4.45
CA LEU A 22 11.61 -15.04 3.31
C LEU A 22 11.62 -16.06 2.17
N PRO A 23 10.48 -16.70 1.83
CA PRO A 23 10.37 -17.36 0.54
C PRO A 23 10.74 -16.32 -0.51
N SER A 24 11.72 -16.67 -1.33
CA SER A 24 12.10 -15.94 -2.53
C SER A 24 10.87 -15.95 -3.44
N ALA A 25 9.96 -15.00 -3.25
CA ALA A 25 8.83 -14.82 -4.13
C ALA A 25 9.40 -14.58 -5.54
N PRO A 26 9.01 -15.37 -6.54
CA PRO A 26 9.50 -15.18 -7.90
C PRO A 26 9.21 -13.74 -8.33
N ALA A 27 10.21 -13.06 -8.87
CA ALA A 27 10.23 -11.65 -9.25
C ALA A 27 9.27 -11.27 -10.42
N GLY A 28 8.13 -11.94 -10.55
CA GLY A 28 7.17 -11.75 -11.64
C GLY A 28 5.69 -11.89 -11.26
N ALA A 29 5.37 -12.14 -9.99
CA ALA A 29 3.97 -12.15 -9.54
C ALA A 29 3.77 -11.01 -8.54
N VAL A 30 3.25 -9.87 -9.02
CA VAL A 30 2.76 -8.82 -8.13
C VAL A 30 1.62 -9.41 -7.31
N ASP A 31 1.76 -9.37 -5.99
CA ASP A 31 0.80 -9.93 -5.05
C ASP A 31 -0.46 -9.05 -5.00
N VAL A 32 -1.64 -9.67 -4.84
CA VAL A 32 -2.93 -8.94 -4.74
C VAL A 32 -2.88 -7.86 -3.66
N TRP A 33 -2.19 -8.16 -2.57
CA TRP A 33 -1.99 -7.24 -1.45
C TRP A 33 -1.12 -6.03 -1.78
N ASP A 34 -0.22 -6.14 -2.75
CA ASP A 34 0.65 -5.03 -3.15
C ASP A 34 -0.13 -3.95 -3.91
N TYR A 35 -1.12 -4.36 -4.72
CA TYR A 35 -2.04 -3.41 -5.35
C TYR A 35 -2.83 -2.62 -4.30
N ALA A 36 -3.40 -3.30 -3.29
CA ALA A 36 -4.14 -2.66 -2.22
C ALA A 36 -3.28 -1.69 -1.39
N ARG A 37 -2.09 -2.14 -0.96
CA ARG A 37 -1.16 -1.32 -0.14
C ARG A 37 -0.60 -0.12 -0.88
N SER A 38 -0.32 -0.26 -2.18
CA SER A 38 0.31 0.81 -2.95
C SER A 38 -0.70 1.82 -3.50
N ALA A 39 -1.84 1.37 -4.01
CA ALA A 39 -2.80 2.25 -4.66
C ALA A 39 -3.73 2.97 -3.68
N GLY A 40 -4.12 2.32 -2.58
CA GLY A 40 -5.03 2.88 -1.58
C GLY A 40 -4.62 4.28 -1.10
N PRO A 41 -3.39 4.46 -0.58
CA PRO A 41 -2.94 5.75 -0.07
C PRO A 41 -2.86 6.84 -1.14
N ILE A 42 -2.42 6.48 -2.35
CA ILE A 42 -2.30 7.42 -3.48
C ILE A 42 -3.68 7.97 -3.85
N ILE A 43 -4.68 7.09 -3.97
CA ILE A 43 -6.06 7.48 -4.30
C ILE A 43 -6.66 8.34 -3.17
N GLY A 44 -6.45 7.94 -1.91
CA GLY A 44 -6.92 8.70 -0.74
C GLY A 44 -6.34 10.11 -0.67
N GLN A 45 -5.02 10.25 -0.86
CA GLN A 45 -4.35 11.55 -0.87
C GLN A 45 -4.77 12.41 -2.06
N ALA A 46 -4.92 11.82 -3.25
CA ALA A 46 -5.37 12.55 -4.44
C ALA A 46 -6.77 13.12 -4.24
N ALA A 47 -7.69 12.32 -3.69
CA ALA A 47 -9.05 12.76 -3.36
C ALA A 47 -9.03 13.91 -2.33
N ALA A 48 -8.23 13.79 -1.26
CA ALA A 48 -8.07 14.85 -0.26
C ALA A 48 -7.44 16.13 -0.83
N CYS A 49 -6.56 16.00 -1.82
CA CYS A 49 -5.92 17.12 -2.53
C CYS A 49 -6.74 17.68 -3.70
N GLY A 50 -8.00 17.25 -3.87
CA GLY A 50 -8.92 17.84 -4.85
C GLY A 50 -8.76 17.30 -6.29
N ALA A 51 -8.25 16.08 -6.47
CA ALA A 51 -8.32 15.40 -7.76
C ALA A 51 -9.77 15.28 -8.24
N PRO A 52 -10.04 15.38 -9.55
CA PRO A 52 -11.40 15.23 -10.09
C PRO A 52 -12.05 13.91 -9.67
N ALA A 53 -13.29 13.98 -9.16
CA ALA A 53 -13.97 12.83 -8.57
C ALA A 53 -14.18 11.67 -9.57
N ASP A 54 -14.39 11.98 -10.84
CA ASP A 54 -14.50 11.02 -11.94
C ASP A 54 -13.20 10.24 -12.17
N ARG A 55 -12.05 10.92 -12.09
CA ARG A 55 -10.72 10.29 -12.18
C ARG A 55 -10.46 9.38 -10.98
N VAL A 56 -10.75 9.88 -9.77
CA VAL A 56 -10.61 9.10 -8.53
C VAL A 56 -11.47 7.84 -8.60
N ALA A 57 -12.75 7.97 -8.97
CA ALA A 57 -13.66 6.83 -9.09
C ALA A 57 -13.21 5.82 -10.16
N LYS A 58 -12.69 6.31 -11.29
CA LYS A 58 -12.13 5.44 -12.34
C LYS A 58 -10.92 4.66 -11.85
N ALA A 59 -9.96 5.33 -11.20
CA ALA A 59 -8.78 4.69 -10.65
C ALA A 59 -9.14 3.65 -9.58
N ASP A 60 -10.10 3.98 -8.69
CA ASP A 60 -10.62 3.06 -7.66
C ASP A 60 -11.20 1.79 -8.30
N ALA A 61 -12.08 1.94 -9.30
CA ALA A 61 -12.67 0.82 -10.02
C ALA A 61 -11.61 -0.06 -10.71
N GLN A 62 -10.60 0.57 -11.33
CA GLN A 62 -9.50 -0.17 -11.96
C GLN A 62 -8.67 -0.95 -10.94
N VAL A 63 -8.41 -0.40 -9.75
CA VAL A 63 -7.69 -1.14 -8.69
C VAL A 63 -8.53 -2.31 -8.20
N ARG A 64 -9.82 -2.13 -7.92
CA ARG A 64 -10.69 -3.23 -7.49
C ARG A 64 -10.77 -4.35 -8.52
N GLU A 65 -10.78 -4.00 -9.80
CA GLU A 65 -10.69 -4.97 -10.87
C GLU A 65 -9.37 -5.76 -10.83
N LEU A 66 -8.22 -5.09 -10.58
CA LEU A 66 -6.94 -5.77 -10.38
C LEU A 66 -6.95 -6.70 -9.16
N LEU A 67 -7.57 -6.27 -8.05
CA LEU A 67 -7.70 -7.11 -6.85
C LEU A 67 -8.51 -8.36 -7.15
N SER A 68 -9.65 -8.22 -7.83
CA SER A 68 -10.47 -9.35 -8.27
C SER A 68 -9.74 -10.28 -9.23
N LEU A 69 -8.89 -9.76 -10.12
CA LEU A 69 -8.13 -10.58 -11.09
C LEU A 69 -6.91 -11.28 -10.48
N SER A 70 -6.40 -10.79 -9.36
CA SER A 70 -5.18 -11.33 -8.73
C SER A 70 -5.46 -12.20 -7.50
N ALA A 71 -6.64 -12.07 -6.89
CA ALA A 71 -7.06 -12.92 -5.78
C ALA A 71 -7.23 -14.39 -6.22
N LYS A 72 -6.81 -15.31 -5.35
CA LYS A 72 -6.96 -16.76 -5.57
C LYS A 72 -8.38 -17.25 -5.31
N ASP A 73 -9.09 -16.58 -4.42
CA ASP A 73 -10.45 -16.90 -4.02
C ASP A 73 -11.23 -15.66 -3.53
N ALA A 74 -12.51 -15.84 -3.24
CA ALA A 74 -13.41 -14.76 -2.82
C ALA A 74 -13.07 -14.19 -1.43
N ASP A 75 -12.45 -14.97 -0.54
CA ASP A 75 -12.05 -14.49 0.79
C ASP A 75 -10.80 -13.62 0.70
N GLU A 76 -9.82 -14.01 -0.13
CA GLU A 76 -8.63 -13.19 -0.41
C GLU A 76 -9.02 -11.88 -1.10
N HIS A 77 -9.94 -11.92 -2.08
CA HIS A 77 -10.47 -10.72 -2.72
C HIS A 77 -11.13 -9.78 -1.70
N ARG A 78 -12.04 -10.29 -0.87
CA ARG A 78 -12.75 -9.49 0.14
C ARG A 78 -11.77 -8.81 1.10
N LYS A 79 -10.78 -9.54 1.61
CA LYS A 79 -9.81 -8.98 2.55
C LYS A 79 -8.88 -7.95 1.87
N ALA A 80 -8.53 -8.16 0.60
CA ALA A 80 -7.74 -7.20 -0.15
C ALA A 80 -8.52 -5.90 -0.40
N ASP A 81 -9.83 -6.00 -0.68
CA ASP A 81 -10.74 -4.87 -0.77
C ASP A 81 -10.87 -4.12 0.56
N GLU A 82 -11.06 -4.84 1.67
CA GLU A 82 -11.09 -4.26 3.02
C GLU A 82 -9.78 -3.51 3.34
N LEU A 83 -8.63 -4.10 2.99
CA LEU A 83 -7.33 -3.44 3.14
C LEU A 83 -7.21 -2.20 2.26
N PHE A 84 -7.64 -2.28 1.00
CA PHE A 84 -7.59 -1.15 0.08
C PHE A 84 -8.41 0.03 0.62
N ASP A 85 -9.63 -0.23 1.10
CA ASP A 85 -10.48 0.79 1.71
C ASP A 85 -9.86 1.37 2.98
N PHE A 86 -9.27 0.52 3.84
CA PHE A 86 -8.55 0.98 5.02
C PHE A 86 -7.38 1.90 4.64
N MET A 87 -6.52 1.49 3.70
CA MET A 87 -5.35 2.28 3.29
C MET A 87 -5.74 3.61 2.65
N ARG A 88 -6.83 3.62 1.88
CA ARG A 88 -7.40 4.84 1.28
C ARG A 88 -7.88 5.82 2.35
N ALA A 89 -8.61 5.32 3.36
CA ALA A 89 -9.09 6.16 4.46
C ALA A 89 -7.94 6.64 5.36
N ALA A 90 -7.00 5.75 5.71
CA ALA A 90 -5.88 6.04 6.60
C ALA A 90 -5.01 7.19 6.09
N ALA A 91 -4.89 7.34 4.77
CA ALA A 91 -4.10 8.37 4.11
C ALA A 91 -4.54 9.82 4.40
N VAL A 92 -5.74 10.00 4.98
CA VAL A 92 -6.35 11.29 5.31
C VAL A 92 -6.56 11.44 6.83
N THR A 93 -6.21 10.42 7.64
CA THR A 93 -6.40 10.47 9.09
C THR A 93 -5.33 11.29 9.80
N GLU A 94 -5.66 11.81 10.99
CA GLU A 94 -4.85 12.75 11.79
C GLU A 94 -3.40 12.30 12.08
N GLN A 95 -3.05 11.03 11.89
CA GLN A 95 -1.67 10.54 12.02
C GLN A 95 -0.73 11.08 10.93
N THR A 96 -1.26 11.48 9.77
CA THR A 96 -0.50 12.10 8.67
C THR A 96 -0.82 13.58 8.48
N GLY A 97 -1.82 14.11 9.19
CA GLY A 97 -2.46 15.39 8.89
C GLY A 97 -3.16 15.36 7.51
N ALA A 98 -4.11 16.28 7.28
CA ALA A 98 -4.40 16.65 5.89
C ALA A 98 -3.05 16.99 5.24
N PRO A 99 -2.74 16.49 4.03
CA PRO A 99 -1.48 16.83 3.37
C PRO A 99 -1.34 18.34 3.43
N GLY A 100 -0.31 18.83 4.13
CA GLY A 100 -0.07 20.26 4.22
C GLY A 100 -0.09 20.83 2.81
N GLN A 101 -0.59 22.05 2.59
CA GLN A 101 -0.85 22.57 1.23
C GLN A 101 0.34 22.42 0.25
N GLY A 102 1.58 22.30 0.74
CA GLY A 102 2.78 22.00 -0.06
C GLY A 102 2.92 20.55 -0.57
N ALA A 103 2.23 19.56 0.01
CA ALA A 103 2.32 18.14 -0.38
C ALA A 103 1.31 17.74 -1.47
N CYS A 104 0.29 18.56 -1.72
CA CYS A 104 -0.74 18.24 -2.72
C CYS A 104 -0.25 18.19 -4.18
N PRO A 105 0.65 19.06 -4.65
CA PRO A 105 1.20 18.93 -5.99
C PRO A 105 1.86 17.56 -6.23
N GLU A 106 2.62 17.05 -5.24
CA GLU A 106 3.28 15.75 -5.32
C GLU A 106 2.28 14.59 -5.30
N ALA A 107 1.25 14.67 -4.45
CA ALA A 107 0.17 13.67 -4.42
C ALA A 107 -0.56 13.56 -5.77
N LEU A 108 -0.84 14.69 -6.43
CA LEU A 108 -1.52 14.72 -7.73
C LEU A 108 -0.63 14.18 -8.88
N VAL A 109 0.69 14.42 -8.82
CA VAL A 109 1.65 13.81 -9.74
C VAL A 109 1.68 12.30 -9.54
N THR A 110 1.81 11.85 -8.30
CA THR A 110 1.81 10.41 -7.94
C THR A 110 0.52 9.72 -8.37
N PHE A 111 -0.62 10.40 -8.26
CA PHE A 111 -1.90 9.90 -8.77
C PHE A 111 -1.92 9.76 -10.29
N THR A 112 -1.39 10.75 -11.01
CA THR A 112 -1.26 10.68 -12.47
C THR A 112 -0.33 9.54 -12.89
N ASP A 113 0.72 9.26 -12.11
CA ASP A 113 1.61 8.12 -12.33
C ASP A 113 0.90 6.79 -12.10
N LEU A 114 0.08 6.69 -11.06
CA LEU A 114 -0.76 5.51 -10.80
C LEU A 114 -1.70 5.25 -11.99
N GLU A 115 -2.44 6.26 -12.45
CA GLU A 115 -3.36 6.13 -13.59
C GLU A 115 -2.64 5.60 -14.86
N ARG A 116 -1.40 6.02 -15.09
CA ARG A 116 -0.59 5.52 -16.21
C ARG A 116 -0.14 4.07 -16.03
N ARG A 117 0.06 3.62 -14.79
CA ARG A 117 0.52 2.25 -14.47
C ARG A 117 -0.61 1.23 -14.44
N LEU A 118 -1.83 1.62 -14.06
CA LEU A 118 -2.99 0.71 -13.93
C LEU A 118 -3.25 -0.15 -15.19
N PRO A 119 -3.20 0.39 -16.43
CA PRO A 119 -3.34 -0.44 -17.64
C PRO A 119 -2.24 -1.49 -17.78
N ALA A 120 -0.99 -1.16 -17.48
CA ALA A 120 0.13 -2.10 -17.55
C ALA A 120 -0.01 -3.21 -16.51
N TRP A 121 -0.43 -2.85 -15.29
CA TRP A 121 -0.75 -3.82 -14.23
C TRP A 121 -1.82 -4.82 -14.66
N ARG A 122 -2.88 -4.32 -15.30
CA ARG A 122 -3.94 -5.17 -15.85
C ARG A 122 -3.40 -6.14 -16.90
N SER A 123 -2.59 -5.65 -17.84
CA SER A 123 -2.01 -6.49 -18.89
C SER A 123 -1.12 -7.62 -18.34
N MET A 124 -0.40 -7.39 -17.24
CA MET A 124 0.39 -8.43 -16.58
C MET A 124 -0.47 -9.55 -15.98
N LEU A 125 -1.71 -9.26 -15.56
CA LEU A 125 -2.63 -10.26 -15.01
C LEU A 125 -3.39 -11.02 -16.11
N GLY A 126 -3.73 -10.35 -17.22
CA GLY A 126 -4.52 -10.92 -18.32
C GLY A 126 -3.74 -11.79 -19.32
N GLY A 127 -2.41 -11.87 -19.20
CA GLY A 127 -1.56 -12.75 -20.01
C GLY A 127 -1.31 -14.14 -19.39
N ARG A 128 -2.03 -14.51 -18.33
CA ARG A 128 -1.96 -15.81 -17.65
C ARG A 128 -3.08 -16.74 -18.08
#